data_AF-A0A1H1L7K6-F1
#
_entry.id   AF-A0A1H1L7K6-F1
#
_cell.length_a   1.000
_cell.length_b   1.000
_cell.length_c   1.000
_cell.angle_alpha   90.00
_cell.angle_beta   90.00
_cell.angle_gamma   90.00
#
_symmetry.space_group_name_H-M   'P 1'
#
loop_
_entity.id
_entity.type
_entity.pdbx_description
1 polymer ?
#
loop_
_entity_poly.entity_id
_entity_poly.type
_entity_poly.pdbx_seq_one_letter_code
_entity_poly.pdbx_strand_id
1 'polypeptide(L)' 'MKKKALLFLVLALITGLVGFTGLSFSGIEVIRVMFLIFADLLIISLMAKLFFPDKPKMKYQPVKK' A
#
# COMPACT_ATOMS: atom_id res chain seq x y z
N MET A 1 -4.35 -7.57 8.42
CA MET A 1 -4.00 -6.84 7.18
C MET A 1 -3.54 -5.40 7.40
N LYS A 2 -4.10 -4.63 8.35
CA LYS A 2 -3.84 -3.18 8.55
C LYS A 2 -2.35 -2.75 8.58
N LYS A 3 -1.47 -3.55 9.20
CA LYS A 3 -0.03 -3.24 9.29
C LYS A 3 0.67 -3.24 7.92
N LYS A 4 0.28 -4.11 6.98
CA LYS A 4 0.92 -4.21 5.65
C LYS A 4 0.48 -3.07 4.72
N ALA A 5 -0.80 -2.69 4.74
CA ALA A 5 -1.30 -1.55 3.98
C ALA A 5 -0.61 -0.23 4.41
N LEU A 6 -0.37 -0.05 5.71
CA LEU A 6 0.41 1.08 6.22
C LEU A 6 1.85 1.08 5.71
N LEU A 7 2.50 -0.09 5.63
CA LEU A 7 3.86 -0.20 5.08
C LEU A 7 3.91 0.20 3.60
N PHE A 8 2.97 -0.28 2.78
CA PHE A 8 2.90 0.14 1.37
C PHE A 8 2.66 1.63 1.21
N LEU A 9 1.84 2.22 2.07
CA LEU A 9 1.57 3.66 2.09
C LEU A 9 2.79 4.49 2.44
N VAL A 10 3.54 4.10 3.47
CA VAL A 10 4.78 4.77 3.85
C VAL A 10 5.84 4.61 2.76
N LEU A 11 5.98 3.42 2.18
CA LEU A 11 6.97 3.15 1.12
C LEU A 11 6.68 3.96 -0.15
N ALA A 12 5.41 4.06 -0.56
CA ALA A 12 4.97 4.88 -1.69
C ALA A 12 5.24 6.37 -1.44
N LEU A 13 4.96 6.88 -0.23
CA LEU A 13 5.26 8.27 0.13
C LEU A 13 6.76 8.59 0.04
N ILE A 14 7.61 7.72 0.59
CA ILE A 14 9.07 7.91 0.59
C ILE A 14 9.61 7.85 -0.84
N THR A 15 9.22 6.83 -1.61
CA THR A 15 9.68 6.67 -3.01
C THR A 15 9.17 7.79 -3.92
N GLY A 16 7.97 8.32 -3.65
CA GLY A 16 7.41 9.46 -4.38
C GLY A 16 8.14 10.76 -4.10
N LEU A 17 8.37 11.07 -2.82
CA LEU A 17 9.19 12.22 -2.43
C LEU A 17 10.59 12.11 -3.04
N VAL A 18 11.26 10.96 -2.92
CA VAL A 18 12.64 10.81 -3.44
C VAL A 18 12.69 10.83 -4.97
N GLY A 19 11.71 10.23 -5.68
CA GLY A 19 11.68 10.19 -7.15
C GLY A 19 11.23 11.49 -7.83
N PHE A 20 10.40 12.30 -7.16
CA PHE A 20 9.80 13.53 -7.70
C PHE A 20 10.31 14.83 -7.08
N THR A 21 11.31 14.82 -6.19
CA THR A 21 11.96 16.03 -5.64
C THR A 21 12.74 16.87 -6.67
N GLY A 22 12.57 16.62 -7.98
CA GLY A 22 13.10 17.48 -9.05
C GLY A 22 14.60 17.31 -9.33
N LEU A 23 15.29 16.44 -8.59
CA LEU A 23 16.67 16.08 -8.87
C LEU A 23 16.69 15.33 -10.22
N SER A 24 17.39 15.90 -11.20
CA SER A 24 17.49 15.38 -12.57
C SER A 24 18.88 14.78 -12.75
N PHE A 25 19.14 13.68 -12.04
CA PHE A 25 20.35 12.87 -12.21
C PHE A 25 20.00 11.60 -12.96
N SER A 26 20.94 11.07 -13.76
CA SER A 26 20.75 9.86 -14.58
C SER A 26 20.23 8.63 -13.81
N GLY A 27 20.50 8.54 -12.50
CA GLY A 27 20.00 7.43 -11.65
C GLY A 27 18.54 7.58 -11.16
N ILE A 28 17.94 8.76 -11.29
CA ILE A 28 16.61 9.07 -10.72
C ILE A 28 15.48 8.56 -11.61
N GLU A 29 15.75 8.33 -12.89
CA GLU A 29 14.79 7.74 -13.83
C GLU A 29 14.32 6.35 -13.34
N VAL A 30 15.25 5.53 -12.85
CA VAL A 30 14.94 4.21 -12.26
C VAL A 30 14.06 4.36 -11.01
N ILE A 31 14.34 5.36 -10.17
CA ILE A 31 13.57 5.63 -8.95
C ILE A 31 12.14 6.06 -9.30
N ARG A 32 11.94 6.85 -10.36
CA ARG A 32 10.61 7.24 -10.84
C ARG A 32 9.80 6.05 -11.34
N VAL A 33 10.43 5.12 -12.08
CA VAL A 33 9.77 3.90 -12.54
C VAL A 33 9.39 3.00 -11.35
N MET A 34 10.30 2.81 -10.39
CA MET A 34 9.99 2.07 -9.16
C MET A 34 8.85 2.73 -8.36
N PHE A 35 8.83 4.06 -8.28
CA PHE A 35 7.74 4.79 -7.62
C PHE A 35 6.39 4.54 -8.29
N LEU A 36 6.32 4.55 -9.62
CA LEU A 36 5.07 4.25 -10.35
C LEU A 36 4.55 2.84 -10.05
N ILE A 37 5.43 1.83 -10.00
CA ILE A 37 5.04 0.46 -9.63
C ILE A 37 4.50 0.41 -8.20
N PHE A 38 5.18 1.06 -7.26
CA PHE A 38 4.71 1.12 -5.87
C PHE A 38 3.41 1.91 -5.71
N ALA A 39 3.21 2.97 -6.49
CA ALA A 39 1.98 3.74 -6.51
C ALA A 39 0.80 2.89 -7.02
N ASP A 40 1.01 2.07 -8.05
CA ASP A 40 -0.02 1.16 -8.55
C ASP A 40 -0.41 0.10 -7.50
N LEU A 41 0.59 -0.53 -6.87
CA LEU A 41 0.39 -1.47 -5.76
C LEU A 41 -0.33 -0.82 -4.56
N LEU A 42 -0.06 0.46 -4.28
CA LEU A 42 -0.75 1.24 -3.26
C LEU A 42 -2.23 1.40 -3.59
N ILE A 43 -2.55 1.79 -4.83
CA ILE A 43 -3.92 1.96 -5.30
C ILE A 43 -4.68 0.64 -5.19
N ILE A 44 -4.10 -0.47 -5.65
CA ILE A 44 -4.72 -1.81 -5.53
C ILE A 44 -4.96 -2.17 -4.06
N SER A 45 -4.01 -1.85 -3.17
CA SER A 45 -4.15 -2.12 -1.74
C SER A 45 -5.28 -1.31 -1.09
N LEU A 46 -5.41 -0.03 -1.44
CA LEU A 46 -6.50 0.83 -1.00
C LEU A 46 -7.85 0.36 -1.54
N MET A 47 -7.89 0.01 -2.82
CA MET A 47 -9.04 -0.54 -3.52
C MET A 47 -9.52 -1.82 -2.83
N ALA A 48 -8.61 -2.75 -2.52
CA ALA A 48 -8.93 -3.98 -1.80
C ALA A 48 -9.49 -3.72 -0.40
N LYS A 49 -8.98 -2.71 0.33
CA LYS A 49 -9.52 -2.33 1.64
C LYS A 49 -10.92 -1.72 1.54
N LEU A 50 -11.18 -0.96 0.48
CA LEU A 50 -12.49 -0.37 0.22
C LEU A 50 -13.53 -1.44 -0.14
N PHE A 51 -13.17 -2.40 -0.99
CA PHE A 51 -14.07 -3.49 -1.41
C PHE A 51 -14.20 -4.62 -0.38
N PHE A 52 -13.17 -4.86 0.45
CA PHE A 52 -13.19 -5.87 1.51
C PHE A 52 -12.99 -5.24 2.90
N PRO A 53 -13.97 -4.45 3.39
CA PRO A 53 -13.92 -3.94 4.75
C PRO A 53 -13.86 -5.10 5.76
N ASP A 54 -13.11 -4.91 6.85
CA ASP A 54 -12.89 -5.92 7.89
C ASP A 54 -14.24 -6.53 8.32
N LYS A 55 -14.44 -7.81 8.02
CA LYS A 55 -15.64 -8.53 8.44
C LYS A 55 -15.70 -8.53 9.97
N PRO A 56 -16.87 -8.26 10.59
CA PRO A 56 -16.99 -8.27 12.04
C PRO A 56 -16.50 -9.61 12.57
N LYS A 57 -15.66 -9.57 13.63
CA LYS A 57 -15.08 -10.76 14.27
C LYS A 57 -16.21 -11.76 14.52
N MET A 58 -16.18 -12.87 13.80
CA MET A 58 -17.14 -13.96 13.98
C MET A 58 -17.08 -14.36 15.45
N LYS A 59 -18.17 -14.09 16.19
CA LYS A 59 -18.28 -14.50 17.58
C LYS A 59 -18.34 -16.03 17.57
N TYR A 60 -17.47 -16.66 18.36
CA TYR A 60 -17.52 -18.10 18.58
C TYR A 60 -18.91 -18.43 19.15
N GLN A 61 -19.71 -19.17 18.38
CA GLN A 61 -20.98 -19.72 18.84
C GLN A 61 -20.71 -21.15 19.30
N PRO A 62 -20.68 -21.43 20.61
CA PRO A 62 -20.52 -22.79 21.09
C PRO A 62 -21.75 -23.60 20.68
N VAL A 63 -21.53 -24.66 19.91
CA VAL A 63 -22.57 -25.64 19.59
C VAL A 63 -22.80 -26.45 20.86
N LYS A 64 -23.97 -26.27 21.46
CA LYS A 64 -24.42 -27.08 22.60
C LYS A 64 -24.69 -28.49 22.08
N LYS A 65 -23.92 -29.47 22.55
CA LYS A 65 -24.21 -30.90 22.36
C LYS A 65 -25.41 -31.31 23.20
#